data_AF-A0A4Y2JYE9-F1
#
_entry.id   AF-A0A4Y2JYE9-F1
#
_cell.length_a   1.000
_cell.length_b   1.000
_cell.length_c   1.000
_cell.angle_alpha   90.00
_cell.angle_beta   90.00
_cell.angle_gamma   90.00
#
_symmetry.space_group_name_H-M   'P 1'
#
loop_
_entity.id
_entity.type
_entity.pdbx_description
1 polymer ?
#
loop_
_entity_poly.entity_id
_entity_poly.type
_entity_poly.pdbx_seq_one_letter_code
_entity_poly.pdbx_strand_id
1 'polypeptide(L)'
;MQKTHLGDPAIKPILEKKLNSEDLPYWHSGESCNKTILGSLGLLTLKDGVIYRKLECDDGRSCRWPLILTKRRIQRYNVGAPFERMALDILGPFPVTTKGNRYVLVLLDYFTKWPKAIPIPDQKTSDVAEELARNWISCYGKPILLY
;
A
#
# COMPACT_ATOMS: atom_id res chain seq x y z
N MET A 1 15.63 -6.03 -18.81
CA MET A 1 14.31 -5.78 -19.44
C MET A 1 13.33 -5.32 -18.36
N GLN A 2 13.18 -4.02 -18.17
CA GLN A 2 12.30 -3.41 -17.17
C GLN A 2 11.18 -2.65 -17.89
N LYS A 3 10.00 -3.24 -17.98
CA LYS A 3 8.73 -2.55 -18.26
C LYS A 3 7.61 -3.37 -17.62
N THR A 4 6.44 -2.75 -17.49
CA THR A 4 5.11 -3.38 -17.31
C THR A 4 4.72 -3.92 -15.93
N HIS A 5 4.45 -2.99 -15.00
CA HIS A 5 3.21 -3.06 -14.19
C HIS A 5 2.45 -1.72 -14.14
N LEU A 6 3.13 -0.60 -14.37
CA LEU A 6 2.51 0.74 -14.42
C LEU A 6 1.56 0.95 -15.63
N GLY A 7 1.63 0.08 -16.65
CA GLY A 7 0.82 0.16 -17.86
C GLY A 7 -0.40 -0.76 -17.89
N ASP A 8 -0.68 -1.53 -16.83
CA ASP A 8 -1.86 -2.38 -16.80
C ASP A 8 -3.13 -1.51 -16.73
N PRO A 9 -4.01 -1.55 -17.75
CA PRO A 9 -5.21 -0.70 -17.79
C PRO A 9 -6.19 -0.97 -16.65
N ALA A 10 -6.08 -2.08 -15.91
CA ALA A 10 -6.87 -2.36 -14.73
C ALA A 10 -6.27 -1.77 -13.44
N ILE A 11 -4.94 -1.59 -13.37
CA ILE A 11 -4.21 -1.13 -12.19
C ILE A 11 -3.85 0.36 -12.30
N LYS A 12 -3.51 0.82 -13.52
CA LYS A 12 -3.21 2.21 -13.84
C LYS A 12 -4.28 3.18 -13.31
N PRO A 13 -5.59 2.98 -13.53
CA PRO A 13 -6.60 3.87 -12.96
C PRO A 13 -6.67 3.81 -11.44
N ILE A 14 -6.26 2.72 -10.79
CA ILE A 14 -6.21 2.62 -9.31
C ILE A 14 -4.98 3.37 -8.79
N LEU A 15 -3.83 3.23 -9.44
CA LEU A 15 -2.60 3.94 -9.08
C LEU A 15 -2.71 5.43 -9.35
N GLU A 16 -3.27 5.83 -10.49
CA GLU A 16 -3.58 7.22 -10.83
C GLU A 16 -4.64 7.78 -9.90
N LYS A 17 -5.72 7.04 -9.62
CA LYS A 17 -6.66 7.44 -8.57
C LYS A 17 -5.96 7.55 -7.24
N LYS A 18 -5.05 6.66 -6.82
CA LYS A 18 -4.35 6.74 -5.53
C LYS A 18 -3.34 7.90 -5.47
N LEU A 19 -2.69 8.22 -6.58
CA LEU A 19 -1.80 9.37 -6.72
C LEU A 19 -2.59 10.68 -6.67
N ASN A 20 -3.82 10.66 -7.19
CA ASN A 20 -4.76 11.79 -7.24
C ASN A 20 -5.90 11.67 -6.21
N SER A 21 -5.79 10.76 -5.23
CA SER A 21 -6.87 10.41 -4.30
C SER A 21 -6.76 11.35 -3.13
N GLU A 22 -7.81 12.13 -3.00
CA GLU A 22 -8.10 13.01 -1.89
C GLU A 22 -8.38 12.26 -0.56
N ASP A 23 -8.57 10.95 -0.59
CA ASP A 23 -8.86 10.12 0.58
C ASP A 23 -7.59 9.53 1.21
N LEU A 24 -6.95 10.31 2.08
CA LEU A 24 -6.24 9.75 3.23
C LEU A 24 -7.27 9.09 4.16
N PRO A 25 -6.92 8.07 4.96
CA PRO A 25 -7.86 7.44 5.90
C PRO A 25 -8.54 8.49 6.79
N TYR A 26 -9.86 8.34 6.94
CA TYR A 26 -10.72 9.20 7.76
C TYR A 26 -10.20 9.27 9.20
N TRP A 27 -9.57 10.38 9.52
CA TRP A 27 -9.39 10.86 10.89
C TRP A 27 -10.29 12.09 11.00
N HIS A 28 -11.10 12.18 12.06
CA HIS A 28 -12.05 13.27 12.26
C HIS A 28 -11.42 14.63 11.95
N SER A 29 -11.80 15.22 10.81
CA SER A 29 -11.44 16.58 10.44
C SER A 29 -12.68 17.45 10.56
N GLY A 30 -12.66 18.38 11.51
CA GLY A 30 -13.46 19.59 11.38
C GLY A 30 -13.10 20.28 10.06
N GLU A 31 -14.15 20.53 9.27
CA GLU A 31 -14.32 21.47 8.15
C GLU A 31 -13.11 21.79 7.24
N SER A 32 -13.20 21.24 6.03
CA SER A 32 -12.91 21.82 4.70
C SER A 32 -11.59 22.61 4.50
N CYS A 33 -10.64 21.99 3.79
CA CYS A 33 -9.61 22.73 3.04
C CYS A 33 -9.30 22.00 1.72
N ASN A 34 -9.36 22.75 0.60
CA ASN A 34 -9.16 22.27 -0.78
C ASN A 34 -7.74 21.73 -0.98
N LYS A 35 -7.62 20.56 -1.63
CA LYS A 35 -6.34 19.83 -1.75
C LYS A 35 -5.56 20.30 -2.97
N THR A 36 -4.40 20.92 -2.76
CA THR A 36 -3.34 21.01 -3.79
C THR A 36 -2.18 20.13 -3.35
N ILE A 37 -1.99 19.01 -4.06
CA ILE A 37 -0.91 18.04 -3.82
C ILE A 37 0.39 18.61 -4.39
N LEU A 38 1.26 19.18 -3.53
CA LEU A 38 2.74 19.09 -3.56
C LEU A 38 3.32 20.06 -2.51
N GLY A 39 4.04 19.55 -1.49
CA GLY A 39 5.02 20.41 -0.79
C GLY A 39 5.39 20.10 0.66
N SER A 40 4.53 19.51 1.50
CA SER A 40 4.88 19.33 2.92
C SER A 40 5.50 17.94 3.18
N LEU A 41 6.82 17.85 3.04
CA LEU A 41 7.56 16.80 3.75
C LEU A 41 7.32 17.03 5.25
N GLY A 42 6.42 16.27 5.86
CA GLY A 42 6.10 16.42 7.28
C GLY A 42 7.37 16.35 8.13
N LEU A 43 7.65 17.41 8.91
CA LEU A 43 8.82 17.48 9.77
C LEU A 43 8.67 16.50 10.93
N LEU A 44 9.65 15.60 11.09
CA LEU A 44 9.75 14.75 12.28
C LEU A 44 10.47 15.54 13.38
N THR A 45 9.88 15.56 14.58
CA THR A 45 10.45 16.24 15.75
C THR A 45 10.55 15.27 16.90
N LEU A 46 11.69 15.17 17.57
CA LEU A 46 11.85 14.37 18.78
C LEU A 46 11.64 15.28 20.00
N LYS A 47 10.67 14.95 20.86
CA LYS A 47 10.44 15.63 22.13
C LYS A 47 10.25 14.60 23.22
N ASP A 48 11.02 14.70 24.31
CA ASP A 48 10.92 13.82 25.48
C ASP A 48 10.97 12.32 25.15
N GLY A 49 11.80 11.94 24.16
CA GLY A 49 11.95 10.55 23.70
C GLY A 49 10.82 10.02 22.81
N VAL A 50 9.80 10.84 22.51
CA VAL A 50 8.71 10.52 21.58
C VAL A 50 8.94 11.25 20.27
N ILE A 51 8.89 10.52 19.15
CA ILE A 51 8.95 11.12 17.82
C ILE A 51 7.54 11.62 17.48
N TYR A 52 7.43 12.88 17.08
CA TYR A 52 6.21 13.50 16.62
C TYR A 52 6.31 13.79 15.14
N ARG A 53 5.25 13.47 14.39
CA ARG A 53 5.07 13.97 13.04
C ARG A 53 4.32 15.30 13.12
N LYS A 54 4.96 16.39 12.71
CA LYS A 54 4.30 17.69 12.54
C LYS A 54 3.77 17.76 11.11
N LEU A 55 2.45 17.92 10.98
CA LEU A 55 1.81 18.31 9.73
C LEU A 55 1.49 19.80 9.84
N GLU A 56 1.89 20.56 8.84
CA GLU A 56 1.54 21.97 8.71
C GLU A 56 0.52 22.08 7.59
N CYS A 57 -0.64 22.65 7.91
CA CYS A 57 -1.69 22.98 6.96
C CYS A 57 -1.32 24.30 6.25
N ASP A 58 -1.83 24.51 5.04
CA ASP A 58 -1.55 25.72 4.24
C ASP A 58 -2.07 27.01 4.89
N ASP A 59 -2.98 26.89 5.86
CA ASP A 59 -3.49 27.99 6.70
C ASP A 59 -2.59 28.30 7.91
N GLY A 60 -1.40 27.70 8.00
CA GLY A 60 -0.44 27.87 9.07
C GLY A 60 -0.77 27.12 10.37
N ARG A 61 -1.89 26.39 10.42
CA ARG A 61 -2.19 25.51 11.57
C ARG A 61 -1.28 24.29 11.52
N SER A 62 -0.85 23.82 12.69
CA SER A 62 -0.04 22.60 12.76
C SER A 62 -0.62 21.56 13.72
N CYS A 63 -0.66 20.33 13.24
CA CYS A 63 -1.03 19.15 14.02
C CYS A 63 0.24 18.35 14.35
N ARG A 64 0.37 17.90 15.61
CA ARG A 64 1.49 17.06 16.06
C ARG A 64 0.96 15.73 16.52
N TRP A 65 1.44 14.65 15.91
CA TRP A 65 0.99 13.30 16.21
C TRP A 65 2.14 12.50 16.82
N PRO A 66 1.99 11.94 18.04
CA PRO A 66 3.00 11.07 18.62
C PRO A 66 3.08 9.77 17.80
N LEU A 67 4.26 9.47 17.28
CA LEU A 67 4.57 8.19 16.67
C LEU A 67 4.97 7.23 17.80
N ILE A 68 4.02 6.42 18.23
CA ILE A 68 4.29 5.30 19.14
C ILE A 68 4.95 4.20 18.32
N LEU A 69 6.28 4.26 18.20
CA LEU A 69 7.06 3.18 17.64
C LEU A 69 7.20 2.09 18.70
N THR A 70 6.46 1.00 18.57
CA THR A 70 6.76 -0.18 19.37
C THR A 70 8.22 -0.58 19.09
N LYS A 71 9.03 -0.78 20.14
CA LYS A 71 10.44 -1.20 20.06
C LYS A 71 10.62 -2.64 19.54
N ARG A 72 9.73 -3.11 18.65
CA ARG A 72 9.88 -4.40 18.01
C ARG A 72 10.97 -4.28 16.96
N ARG A 73 12.03 -5.06 17.13
CA ARG A 73 13.09 -5.18 16.13
C ARG A 73 12.44 -5.66 14.84
N ILE A 74 12.57 -4.88 13.76
CA ILE A 74 12.20 -5.33 12.43
C ILE A 74 12.96 -6.64 12.19
N GLN A 75 12.21 -7.73 12.05
CA GLN A 75 12.82 -9.04 11.88
C GLN A 75 13.44 -9.09 10.49
N ARG A 76 14.74 -9.39 10.44
CA ARG A 76 15.41 -9.72 9.19
C ARG A 76 15.09 -11.17 8.89
N TYR A 77 14.45 -11.41 7.76
CA TYR A 77 14.23 -12.76 7.26
C TYR A 77 15.39 -13.11 6.33
N ASN A 78 16.11 -14.16 6.66
CA ASN A 78 17.06 -14.77 5.73
C ASN A 78 16.23 -15.51 4.69
N VAL A 79 16.39 -15.15 3.42
CA VAL A 79 15.73 -15.76 2.27
C VAL A 79 16.82 -16.03 1.24
N GLY A 80 16.92 -17.27 0.76
CA GLY A 80 18.01 -17.73 -0.10
C GLY A 80 17.63 -17.86 -1.58
N ALA A 81 16.33 -17.91 -1.91
CA ALA A 81 15.87 -18.05 -3.28
C ALA A 81 14.58 -17.26 -3.58
N PRO A 82 14.31 -16.91 -4.86
CA PRO A 82 13.02 -16.37 -5.28
C PRO A 82 11.86 -17.27 -4.85
N PHE A 83 10.75 -16.66 -4.43
CA PHE A 83 9.49 -17.35 -4.07
C PHE A 83 9.57 -18.27 -2.83
N GLU A 84 10.69 -18.26 -2.12
CA GLU A 84 10.81 -18.95 -0.83
C GLU A 84 9.91 -18.31 0.23
N ARG A 85 9.88 -16.97 0.26
CA ARG A 85 9.02 -16.21 1.17
C ARG A 85 8.38 -15.05 0.45
N MET A 86 7.06 -14.97 0.53
CA MET A 86 6.29 -13.89 -0.04
C MET A 86 5.41 -13.22 1.01
N ALA A 87 5.28 -11.91 0.93
CA ALA A 87 4.27 -11.15 1.64
C ALA A 87 3.06 -10.92 0.74
N LEU A 88 1.88 -11.01 1.32
CA LEU A 88 0.61 -10.70 0.71
C LEU A 88 -0.06 -9.60 1.53
N ASP A 89 -0.56 -8.59 0.84
CA ASP A 89 -1.30 -7.49 1.46
C ASP A 89 -2.48 -7.09 0.59
N ILE A 90 -3.51 -6.50 1.18
CA ILE A 90 -4.68 -6.01 0.45
C ILE A 90 -4.83 -4.53 0.70
N LEU A 91 -4.77 -3.75 -0.38
CA LEU A 91 -4.97 -2.32 -0.35
C LEU A 91 -6.40 -1.97 -0.77
N GLY A 92 -7.01 -1.03 -0.06
CA GLY A 92 -8.32 -0.48 -0.36
C GLY A 92 -9.20 -0.33 0.89
N PRO A 93 -10.51 -0.08 0.74
CA PRO A 93 -11.23 -0.01 -0.53
C PRO A 93 -10.87 1.24 -1.36
N PHE A 94 -10.87 1.08 -2.68
CA PHE A 94 -10.72 2.16 -3.67
C PHE A 94 -12.04 2.38 -4.41
N PRO A 95 -12.21 3.52 -5.11
CA PRO A 95 -13.35 3.73 -5.98
C PRO A 95 -13.46 2.61 -7.02
N VAL A 96 -14.66 2.07 -7.18
CA VAL A 96 -14.96 0.96 -8.08
C VAL A 96 -14.47 1.30 -9.50
N THR A 97 -13.74 0.37 -10.11
CA THR A 97 -13.32 0.46 -11.51
C THR A 97 -14.45 0.02 -12.44
N THR A 98 -14.33 0.31 -13.74
CA THR A 98 -15.30 -0.16 -14.75
C THR A 98 -15.46 -1.68 -14.79
N LYS A 99 -14.46 -2.43 -14.29
CA LYS A 99 -14.47 -3.90 -14.18
C LYS A 99 -15.00 -4.41 -12.83
N GLY A 100 -15.51 -3.53 -11.97
CA GLY A 100 -16.02 -3.91 -10.65
C GLY A 100 -14.96 -4.10 -9.56
N ASN A 101 -13.67 -3.88 -9.87
CA ASN A 101 -12.60 -4.03 -8.87
C ASN A 101 -12.58 -2.86 -7.88
N ARG A 102 -12.38 -3.17 -6.60
CA ARG A 102 -12.30 -2.20 -5.49
C ARG A 102 -11.06 -2.31 -4.64
N TYR A 103 -10.33 -3.41 -4.75
CA TYR A 103 -9.13 -3.64 -3.94
C TYR A 103 -7.96 -4.03 -4.84
N VAL A 104 -6.76 -3.96 -4.28
CA VAL A 104 -5.54 -4.44 -4.92
C VAL A 104 -4.86 -5.42 -3.99
N LEU A 105 -4.78 -6.67 -4.42
CA LEU A 105 -3.93 -7.69 -3.83
C LEU A 105 -2.49 -7.42 -4.23
N VAL A 106 -1.61 -7.22 -3.26
CA VAL A 106 -0.19 -7.00 -3.47
C VAL A 106 0.58 -8.23 -3.01
N LEU A 107 1.36 -8.80 -3.91
CA LEU A 107 2.33 -9.83 -3.59
C LEU A 107 3.74 -9.26 -3.69
N LEU A 108 4.58 -9.54 -2.70
CA LEU A 108 5.98 -9.12 -2.68
C LEU A 108 6.87 -10.32 -2.38
N ASP A 109 7.77 -10.64 -3.30
CA ASP A 109 8.82 -11.63 -3.04
C ASP A 109 9.94 -11.01 -2.18
N TYR A 110 10.25 -11.64 -1.05
CA TYR A 110 11.26 -11.12 -0.14
C TYR A 110 12.68 -11.24 -0.69
N PHE A 111 12.96 -12.19 -1.59
CA PHE A 111 14.30 -12.35 -2.16
C PHE A 111 14.56 -11.31 -3.26
N THR A 112 13.73 -11.30 -4.30
CA THR A 112 13.90 -10.38 -5.45
C THR A 112 13.43 -8.96 -5.16
N LYS A 113 12.64 -8.75 -4.10
CA LYS A 113 11.93 -7.49 -3.80
C LYS A 113 10.97 -7.06 -4.91
N TRP A 114 10.53 -8.00 -5.76
CA TRP A 114 9.64 -7.71 -6.87
C TRP A 114 8.16 -7.69 -6.41
N PRO A 115 7.45 -6.56 -6.57
CA PRO A 115 6.03 -6.48 -6.24
C PRO A 115 5.15 -6.78 -7.45
N LYS A 116 4.03 -7.47 -7.20
CA LYS A 116 2.95 -7.71 -8.14
C LYS A 116 1.65 -7.17 -7.54
N ALA A 117 0.97 -6.33 -8.29
CA ALA A 117 -0.37 -5.86 -7.94
C ALA A 117 -1.40 -6.62 -8.80
N ILE A 118 -2.47 -7.08 -8.17
CA ILE A 118 -3.59 -7.79 -8.81
C ILE A 118 -4.89 -7.11 -8.35
N PRO A 119 -5.69 -6.54 -9.26
CA PRO A 119 -6.94 -5.90 -8.88
C PRO A 119 -8.01 -6.96 -8.55
N ILE A 120 -8.73 -6.79 -7.44
CA ILE A 120 -9.76 -7.74 -6.98
C ILE A 120 -11.08 -7.00 -6.65
N PRO A 121 -12.25 -7.65 -6.83
CA PRO A 121 -13.56 -7.05 -6.55
C PRO A 121 -13.89 -6.96 -5.06
N ASP A 122 -13.44 -7.94 -4.27
CA ASP A 122 -13.73 -8.08 -2.86
C ASP A 122 -12.54 -8.72 -2.11
N GLN A 123 -12.52 -8.63 -0.78
CA GLN A 123 -11.48 -9.25 0.08
C GLN A 123 -11.82 -10.68 0.49
N LYS A 124 -12.88 -11.26 -0.09
CA LYS A 124 -13.31 -12.62 0.21
C LYS A 124 -12.20 -13.61 -0.12
N THR A 125 -12.08 -14.63 0.72
CA THR A 125 -11.07 -15.68 0.54
C THR A 125 -11.19 -16.37 -0.81
N SER A 126 -12.40 -16.55 -1.34
CA SER A 126 -12.64 -17.11 -2.68
C SER A 126 -11.96 -16.28 -3.77
N ASP A 127 -12.21 -14.97 -3.75
CA ASP A 127 -11.78 -14.05 -4.81
C ASP A 127 -10.26 -13.86 -4.76
N VAL A 128 -9.70 -13.78 -3.55
CA VAL A 128 -8.24 -13.74 -3.33
C VAL A 128 -7.58 -15.05 -3.80
N ALA A 129 -8.15 -16.21 -3.47
CA ALA A 129 -7.59 -17.50 -3.86
C ALA A 129 -7.65 -17.72 -5.38
N GLU A 130 -8.76 -17.36 -6.01
CA GLU A 130 -8.94 -17.44 -7.47
C GLU A 130 -7.93 -16.54 -8.19
N GLU A 131 -7.84 -15.27 -7.80
CA GLU A 131 -6.92 -14.32 -8.44
C GLU A 131 -5.45 -14.69 -8.19
N LEU A 132 -5.12 -15.23 -7.01
CA LEU A 132 -3.80 -15.78 -6.72
C LEU A 132 -3.49 -17.01 -7.59
N ALA A 133 -4.42 -17.95 -7.70
CA ALA A 133 -4.22 -19.14 -8.52
C ALA A 133 -4.02 -18.76 -9.99
N ARG A 134 -4.87 -17.86 -10.49
CA ARG A 134 -4.95 -17.46 -11.89
C ARG A 134 -3.80 -16.57 -12.34
N ASN A 135 -3.39 -15.59 -11.53
CA ASN A 135 -2.40 -14.59 -11.92
C ASN A 135 -1.00 -14.86 -11.38
N TRP A 136 -0.88 -15.77 -10.40
CA TRP A 136 0.39 -16.13 -9.79
C TRP A 136 0.74 -17.61 -10.00
N ILE A 137 -0.01 -18.51 -9.36
CA ILE A 137 0.39 -19.93 -9.27
C ILE A 137 0.49 -20.58 -10.64
N SER A 138 -0.42 -20.25 -11.56
CA SER A 138 -0.42 -20.72 -12.95
C SER A 138 0.86 -20.32 -13.71
N CYS A 139 1.44 -19.16 -13.40
CA CYS A 139 2.55 -18.58 -14.15
C CYS A 139 3.92 -18.84 -13.49
N TYR A 140 3.98 -18.84 -12.16
CA TYR A 140 5.21 -18.86 -11.38
C TYR A 140 5.33 -20.04 -10.42
N GLY A 141 4.25 -20.80 -10.22
CA GLY A 141 4.19 -21.87 -9.24
C GLY A 141 3.84 -21.40 -7.83
N LYS A 142 3.84 -22.35 -6.88
CA LYS A 142 3.45 -22.10 -5.48
C LYS A 142 4.64 -21.55 -4.68
N PRO A 143 4.48 -20.47 -3.90
CA PRO A 143 5.50 -20.06 -2.94
C PRO A 143 5.69 -21.11 -1.84
N ILE A 144 6.89 -21.15 -1.25
CA ILE A 144 7.15 -22.06 -0.12
C ILE A 144 6.43 -21.54 1.12
N LEU A 145 6.54 -20.24 1.40
CA LEU A 145 5.85 -19.56 2.51
C LEU A 145 5.14 -18.29 2.04
N LEU A 146 3.90 -18.10 2.51
CA LEU A 146 3.08 -16.93 2.27
C LEU A 146 2.67 -16.32 3.62
N TYR A 147 2.85 -15.01 3.77
CA TYR A 147 2.56 -14.23 4.99
C TYR A 147 1.59 -13.10 4.70
#